data_AF-A0A957LFI0-F1
#
_entry.id   AF-A0A957LFI0-F1
#
_cell.length_a   1.000
_cell.length_b   1.000
_cell.length_c   1.000
_cell.angle_alpha   90.00
_cell.angle_beta   90.00
_cell.angle_gamma   90.00
#
_symmetry.space_group_name_H-M   'P 1'
#
loop_
_entity.id
_entity.type
_entity.pdbx_description
1 polymer ?
#
loop_
_entity_poly.entity_id
_entity_poly.type
_entity_poly.pdbx_seq_one_letter_code
_entity_poly.pdbx_strand_id
1 'polypeptide(L)'
;MEISRQLARKFAYADEFPEQAQRRRRKSKLDPYVDYLEARVETGCYSGTTLFREIERLGFTGARTLVSRWLRQKRYGPEGKAPKKSTQHRPWAVARMTWLFVLAPDKLKTEELEVLERIKAVDERGQQLYELCQSFADMIRAQTSSALTSWLEKATHSNIKPLVNFAQSIQQDLAAVAASLTFRWSNGP
;
A
#
# COMPACT_ATOMS: atom_id res chain seq x y z
N MET A 1 0.33 41.48 -3.93
CA MET A 1 1.62 41.14 -4.57
C MET A 1 2.41 42.41 -4.75
N GLU A 2 3.41 42.67 -3.91
CA GLU A 2 4.28 43.85 -4.03
C GLU A 2 5.46 43.52 -4.95
N ILE A 3 5.54 44.23 -6.08
CA ILE A 3 6.66 44.12 -7.02
C ILE A 3 7.64 45.26 -6.70
N SER A 4 8.93 44.93 -6.57
CA SER A 4 9.94 45.94 -6.26
C SER A 4 10.03 47.01 -7.36
N ARG A 5 10.18 48.29 -6.96
CA ARG A 5 10.28 49.43 -7.89
C ARG A 5 11.41 49.28 -8.91
N GLN A 6 12.54 48.66 -8.53
CA GLN A 6 13.64 48.38 -9.45
C GLN A 6 13.24 47.41 -10.55
N LEU A 7 12.46 46.39 -10.22
CA LEU A 7 11.97 45.42 -11.20
C LEU A 7 10.96 46.11 -12.13
N ALA A 8 9.99 46.84 -11.59
CA ALA A 8 9.00 47.59 -12.38
C ALA A 8 9.66 48.58 -13.36
N ARG A 9 10.68 49.31 -12.90
CA ARG A 9 11.42 50.26 -13.75
C ARG A 9 12.23 49.54 -14.82
N LYS A 10 12.86 48.41 -14.52
CA LYS A 10 13.59 47.60 -15.50
C LYS A 10 12.68 47.07 -16.62
N PHE A 11 11.44 46.68 -16.28
CA PHE A 11 10.46 46.24 -17.27
C PHE A 11 9.80 47.40 -18.04
N ALA A 12 9.62 48.56 -17.42
CA ALA A 12 9.02 49.74 -18.07
C ALA A 12 9.90 50.40 -19.13
N TYR A 13 11.22 50.22 -19.05
CA TYR A 13 12.20 50.73 -20.02
C TYR A 13 12.78 49.64 -20.94
N ALA A 14 12.20 48.42 -20.94
CA ALA A 14 12.61 47.37 -21.85
C ALA A 14 11.75 47.45 -23.13
N ASP A 15 12.39 47.70 -24.28
CA ASP A 15 11.69 47.79 -25.58
C ASP A 15 11.13 46.42 -26.04
N GLU A 16 11.67 45.32 -25.52
CA GLU A 16 11.20 43.95 -25.76
C GLU A 16 11.08 43.15 -24.45
N PHE A 17 10.20 42.15 -24.44
CA PHE A 17 10.03 41.25 -23.29
C PHE A 17 11.34 40.52 -22.99
N PRO A 18 11.94 40.67 -21.79
CA PRO A 18 13.22 40.04 -21.51
C PRO A 18 13.01 38.53 -21.37
N GLU A 19 13.38 37.79 -22.41
CA GLU A 19 13.44 36.33 -22.38
C GLU A 19 14.32 35.90 -21.19
N GLN A 20 13.80 35.04 -20.31
CA GLN A 20 14.56 34.57 -19.15
C GLN A 20 15.83 33.87 -19.63
N ALA A 21 16.97 34.55 -19.50
CA ALA A 21 18.27 33.97 -19.83
C ALA A 21 18.43 32.62 -19.14
N GLN A 22 18.54 31.55 -19.95
CA GLN A 22 18.73 30.20 -19.43
C GLN A 22 19.98 30.20 -18.53
N ARG A 23 19.78 29.92 -17.23
CA ARG A 23 20.89 29.86 -16.27
C ARG A 23 21.94 28.88 -16.78
N ARG A 24 23.16 29.37 -17.03
CA ARG A 24 24.32 28.53 -17.34
C ARG A 24 24.46 27.46 -16.26
N ARG A 25 24.41 26.18 -16.67
CA ARG A 25 24.55 25.05 -15.74
C ARG A 25 25.91 25.16 -15.06
N ARG A 26 25.92 25.27 -13.73
CA ARG A 26 27.17 25.28 -12.95
C ARG A 26 27.82 23.90 -13.06
N LYS A 27 29.13 23.87 -13.30
CA LYS A 27 29.92 22.64 -13.28
C LYS A 27 29.71 21.92 -11.95
N SER A 28 29.29 20.66 -12.00
CA SER A 28 29.12 19.82 -10.83
C SER A 28 30.46 19.22 -10.43
N LYS A 29 30.66 18.95 -9.13
CA LYS A 29 31.82 18.18 -8.64
C LYS A 29 31.90 16.77 -9.25
N LEU A 30 30.80 16.29 -9.82
CA LEU A 30 30.72 14.99 -10.46
C LEU A 30 31.24 14.99 -11.90
N ASP A 31 31.29 16.15 -12.57
CA ASP A 31 31.61 16.26 -14.01
C ASP A 31 32.92 15.56 -14.40
N PRO A 32 34.03 15.65 -13.62
CA PRO A 32 35.29 14.96 -13.97
C PRO A 32 35.22 13.43 -13.90
N TYR A 33 34.20 12.87 -13.26
CA TYR A 33 34.04 11.44 -13.04
C TYR A 33 32.91 10.83 -13.88
N VAL A 34 32.22 11.64 -14.70
CA VAL A 34 31.07 11.17 -15.50
C VAL A 34 31.50 10.09 -16.50
N ASP A 35 32.59 10.28 -17.22
CA ASP A 35 33.06 9.33 -18.24
C ASP A 35 33.35 7.94 -17.63
N TYR A 36 33.97 7.92 -16.44
CA TYR A 36 34.20 6.69 -15.69
C TYR A 36 32.89 6.00 -15.28
N LEU A 37 31.93 6.79 -14.77
CA LEU A 37 30.63 6.28 -14.35
C LEU A 37 29.82 5.74 -15.53
N GLU A 38 29.92 6.36 -16.71
CA GLU A 38 29.26 5.88 -17.94
C GLU A 38 29.82 4.54 -18.38
N ALA A 39 31.14 4.40 -18.48
CA ALA A 39 31.79 3.13 -18.81
C ALA A 39 31.39 2.01 -17.82
N ARG A 40 31.33 2.32 -16.52
CA ARG A 40 30.94 1.35 -15.49
C ARG A 40 29.46 0.95 -15.59
N VAL A 41 28.60 1.88 -15.95
CA VAL A 41 27.17 1.61 -16.21
C VAL A 41 26.98 0.75 -17.47
N GLU A 42 27.75 0.99 -18.53
CA GLU A 42 27.72 0.18 -19.76
C GLU A 42 28.15 -1.27 -19.51
N THR A 43 29.09 -1.49 -18.59
CA THR A 43 29.45 -2.85 -18.12
C THR A 43 28.43 -3.50 -17.18
N GLY A 44 27.26 -2.87 -16.97
CA GLY A 44 26.16 -3.43 -16.17
C GLY A 44 26.22 -3.12 -14.67
N CYS A 45 27.16 -2.28 -14.20
CA CYS A 45 27.22 -1.91 -12.80
C CYS A 45 26.28 -0.75 -12.49
N TYR A 46 25.09 -1.08 -11.97
CA TYR A 46 24.05 -0.10 -11.63
C TYR A 46 23.97 0.26 -10.14
N SER A 47 24.88 -0.25 -9.30
CA SER A 47 24.86 -0.01 -7.85
C SER A 47 25.52 1.32 -7.49
N GLY A 48 24.70 2.32 -7.13
CA GLY A 48 25.19 3.67 -6.78
C GLY A 48 26.13 3.74 -5.58
N THR A 49 26.06 2.78 -4.66
CA THR A 49 27.00 2.67 -3.53
C THR A 49 28.37 2.16 -3.98
N THR A 50 28.38 1.25 -4.96
CA THR A 50 29.61 0.69 -5.53
C THR A 50 30.31 1.76 -6.37
N LEU A 51 29.57 2.41 -7.27
CA LEU A 51 30.08 3.52 -8.08
C LEU A 51 30.61 4.67 -7.23
N PHE A 52 29.93 5.01 -6.13
CA PHE A 52 30.40 6.04 -5.21
C PHE A 52 31.75 5.68 -4.56
N ARG A 53 31.90 4.46 -4.06
CA ARG A 53 33.16 4.00 -3.45
C ARG A 53 34.31 3.96 -4.46
N GLU A 54 34.03 3.62 -5.71
CA GLU A 54 35.02 3.62 -6.78
C GLU A 54 35.52 5.03 -7.09
N ILE A 55 34.63 6.00 -7.28
CA ILE A 55 35.05 7.38 -7.56
C ILE A 55 35.65 8.07 -6.32
N GLU A 56 35.23 7.69 -5.12
CA GLU A 56 35.85 8.16 -3.86
C GLU A 56 37.32 7.77 -3.79
N ARG A 57 37.68 6.54 -4.22
CA ARG A 57 39.07 6.10 -4.35
C ARG A 57 39.85 6.85 -5.44
N LEU A 58 39.16 7.33 -6.47
CA LEU A 58 39.73 8.18 -7.52
C LEU A 58 39.86 9.66 -7.09
N GLY A 59 39.51 10.00 -5.85
CA GLY A 59 39.65 11.35 -5.30
C GLY A 59 38.36 12.18 -5.28
N PHE A 60 37.19 11.58 -5.47
CA PHE A 60 35.92 12.29 -5.40
C PHE A 60 35.60 12.74 -3.96
N THR A 61 35.53 14.06 -3.76
CA THR A 61 35.22 14.68 -2.45
C THR A 61 33.75 15.11 -2.32
N GLY A 62 32.86 14.61 -3.18
CA GLY A 62 31.45 14.98 -3.21
C GLY A 62 30.57 14.03 -2.41
N ALA A 63 29.30 14.39 -2.23
CA ALA A 63 28.35 13.54 -1.53
C ALA A 63 27.84 12.39 -2.43
N ARG A 64 27.62 11.21 -1.83
CA ARG A 64 26.98 10.04 -2.48
C ARG A 64 25.67 10.37 -3.18
N THR A 65 24.93 11.35 -2.68
CA THR A 65 23.67 11.82 -3.27
C THR A 65 23.83 12.36 -4.70
N LEU A 66 25.00 12.87 -5.08
CA LEU A 66 25.30 13.30 -6.45
C LEU A 66 25.33 12.11 -7.42
N VAL A 67 25.99 11.02 -7.03
CA VAL A 67 26.06 9.77 -7.81
C VAL A 67 24.67 9.14 -7.93
N SER A 68 23.93 9.06 -6.83
CA SER A 68 22.55 8.55 -6.83
C SER A 68 21.63 9.38 -7.72
N ARG A 69 21.77 10.71 -7.72
CA ARG A 69 21.00 11.61 -8.58
C ARG A 69 21.36 11.42 -10.06
N TRP A 70 22.64 11.34 -10.37
CA TRP A 70 23.13 11.11 -11.73
C TRP A 70 22.63 9.77 -12.29
N LEU A 71 22.73 8.68 -11.51
CA LEU A 71 22.16 7.38 -11.88
C LEU A 71 20.65 7.44 -12.12
N ARG A 72 19.92 8.16 -11.27
CA ARG A 72 18.46 8.34 -11.42
C ARG A 72 18.13 9.09 -12.70
N GLN A 73 18.91 10.12 -13.05
CA GLN A 73 18.74 10.87 -14.29
C GLN A 73 19.07 10.03 -15.52
N LYS A 74 20.11 9.18 -15.46
CA LYS A 74 20.46 8.24 -16.54
C LYS A 74 19.38 7.17 -16.75
N ARG A 75 18.75 6.69 -15.67
CA ARG A 75 17.67 5.67 -15.75
C ARG A 75 16.31 6.22 -16.17
N TYR A 76 15.98 7.44 -15.77
CA TYR A 76 14.61 7.98 -15.91
C TYR A 76 14.53 9.32 -16.66
N GLY A 77 15.62 9.73 -17.31
CA GLY A 77 15.68 10.98 -18.05
C GLY A 77 15.76 12.25 -17.19
N PRO A 78 15.76 13.44 -17.82
CA PRO A 78 16.00 14.73 -17.16
C PRO A 78 14.94 15.10 -16.10
N GLU A 79 13.74 14.54 -16.19
CA GLU A 79 12.71 14.73 -15.16
C GLU A 79 12.99 13.93 -13.88
N GLY A 80 13.85 12.91 -13.95
CA GLY A 80 14.24 12.08 -12.81
C GLY A 80 13.08 11.35 -12.13
N LYS A 81 11.87 11.34 -12.71
CA LYS A 81 10.71 10.63 -12.16
C LYS A 81 10.89 9.16 -12.47
N ALA A 82 11.33 8.40 -11.46
CA ALA A 82 11.08 6.96 -11.48
C ALA A 82 9.59 6.75 -11.79
N PRO A 83 9.21 5.77 -12.64
CA PRO A 83 7.81 5.46 -12.82
C PRO A 83 7.21 5.33 -11.42
N LYS A 84 6.10 6.05 -11.16
CA LYS A 84 5.34 5.85 -9.92
C LYS A 84 5.24 4.35 -9.78
N LYS A 85 5.83 3.79 -8.70
CA LYS A 85 5.76 2.35 -8.44
C LYS A 85 4.32 2.00 -8.77
N SER A 86 4.11 1.14 -9.78
CA SER A 86 2.79 0.56 -9.95
C SER A 86 2.40 0.10 -8.57
N THR A 87 1.16 0.36 -8.17
CA THR A 87 0.54 -0.28 -7.02
C THR A 87 0.57 -1.78 -7.31
N GLN A 88 1.75 -2.39 -7.18
CA GLN A 88 1.95 -3.81 -6.99
C GLN A 88 0.99 -4.10 -5.87
N HIS A 89 -0.09 -4.80 -6.22
CA HIS A 89 -1.21 -5.10 -5.35
C HIS A 89 -0.64 -5.45 -3.99
N ARG A 90 -0.71 -4.51 -3.05
CA ARG A 90 -0.37 -4.84 -1.68
C ARG A 90 -1.37 -5.93 -1.33
N PRO A 91 -0.92 -7.14 -0.94
CA PRO A 91 -1.85 -8.15 -0.48
C PRO A 91 -2.69 -7.47 0.59
N TRP A 92 -4.01 -7.64 0.49
CA TRP A 92 -4.92 -7.02 1.44
C TRP A 92 -4.48 -7.45 2.84
N ALA A 93 -4.34 -6.48 3.75
CA ALA A 93 -4.08 -6.82 5.15
C ALA A 93 -5.16 -7.79 5.61
N VAL A 94 -4.79 -8.87 6.31
CA VAL A 94 -5.71 -9.94 6.72
C VAL A 94 -6.95 -9.36 7.41
N ALA A 95 -6.75 -8.39 8.30
CA ALA A 95 -7.84 -7.68 8.97
C ALA A 95 -8.85 -7.04 7.98
N ARG A 96 -8.36 -6.45 6.89
CA ARG A 96 -9.22 -5.85 5.86
C ARG A 96 -10.00 -6.90 5.07
N MET A 97 -9.40 -8.07 4.81
CA MET A 97 -10.12 -9.19 4.21
C MET A 97 -11.20 -9.73 5.15
N THR A 98 -10.91 -9.90 6.44
CA THR A 98 -11.91 -10.34 7.43
C THR A 98 -13.11 -9.41 7.47
N TRP A 99 -12.89 -8.09 7.42
CA TRP A 99 -13.96 -7.11 7.39
C TRP A 99 -14.89 -7.25 6.16
N LEU A 100 -14.39 -7.67 4.99
CA LEU A 100 -15.23 -7.91 3.81
C LEU A 100 -16.28 -9.00 4.03
N PHE A 101 -15.99 -9.98 4.88
CA PHE A 101 -16.88 -11.10 5.18
C PHE A 101 -17.86 -10.81 6.31
N VAL A 102 -17.57 -9.81 7.15
CA VAL A 102 -18.35 -9.50 8.36
C VAL A 102 -19.23 -8.26 8.18
N LEU A 103 -18.78 -7.26 7.41
CA LEU A 103 -19.56 -6.04 7.19
C LEU A 103 -20.81 -6.36 6.36
N ALA A 104 -21.93 -5.70 6.68
CA ALA A 104 -23.13 -5.81 5.85
C ALA A 104 -22.84 -5.29 4.42
N PRO A 105 -23.38 -5.94 3.37
CA PRO A 105 -23.00 -5.65 1.98
C PRO A 105 -23.25 -4.20 1.55
N ASP A 106 -24.28 -3.57 2.12
CA ASP A 106 -24.68 -2.18 1.92
C ASP A 106 -23.64 -1.17 2.42
N LYS A 107 -22.74 -1.59 3.30
CA LYS A 107 -21.67 -0.75 3.87
C LYS A 107 -20.33 -0.91 3.15
N LEU A 108 -20.24 -1.82 2.18
CA LEU A 108 -19.03 -2.04 1.40
C LEU A 108 -18.97 -1.08 0.20
N LYS A 109 -17.78 -0.60 -0.12
CA LYS A 109 -17.55 0.20 -1.33
C LYS A 109 -17.62 -0.69 -2.57
N THR A 110 -17.87 -0.10 -3.74
CA THR A 110 -17.91 -0.83 -5.03
C THR A 110 -16.64 -1.66 -5.26
N GLU A 111 -15.46 -1.09 -5.00
CA GLU A 111 -14.17 -1.80 -5.13
C GLU A 111 -14.06 -3.01 -4.18
N GLU A 112 -14.67 -2.93 -2.99
CA GLU A 112 -14.67 -3.98 -1.97
C GLU A 112 -15.64 -5.12 -2.35
N LEU A 113 -16.80 -4.77 -2.91
CA LEU A 113 -17.75 -5.73 -3.47
C LEU A 113 -17.14 -6.51 -4.64
N GLU A 114 -16.41 -5.85 -5.54
CA GLU A 114 -15.71 -6.54 -6.64
C GLU A 114 -14.64 -7.52 -6.16
N VAL A 115 -13.93 -7.19 -5.07
CA VAL A 115 -12.99 -8.13 -4.44
C VAL A 115 -13.75 -9.32 -3.85
N LEU A 116 -14.85 -9.07 -3.17
CA LEU A 116 -15.68 -10.12 -2.59
C LEU A 116 -16.24 -11.07 -3.65
N GLU A 117 -16.79 -10.54 -4.76
CA GLU A 117 -17.27 -11.35 -5.87
C GLU A 117 -16.16 -12.18 -6.50
N ARG A 118 -14.96 -11.63 -6.64
CA ARG A 118 -13.80 -12.40 -7.10
C ARG A 118 -13.48 -13.55 -6.16
N ILE A 119 -13.49 -13.34 -4.84
CA ILE A 119 -13.21 -14.39 -3.85
C ILE A 119 -14.29 -15.48 -3.90
N LYS A 120 -15.56 -15.10 -4.01
CA LYS A 120 -16.68 -16.03 -4.15
C LYS A 120 -16.62 -16.84 -5.45
N ALA A 121 -16.07 -16.25 -6.52
CA ALA A 121 -15.94 -16.90 -7.82
C ALA A 121 -14.74 -17.86 -7.95
N VAL A 122 -13.79 -17.87 -6.99
CA VAL A 122 -12.64 -18.78 -7.05
C VAL A 122 -13.05 -20.23 -6.81
N ASP A 123 -13.90 -20.47 -5.80
CA ASP A 123 -14.41 -21.80 -5.47
C ASP A 123 -15.69 -21.75 -4.62
N GLU A 124 -16.36 -22.91 -4.50
CA GLU A 124 -17.55 -23.08 -3.66
C GLU A 124 -17.28 -22.79 -2.17
N ARG A 125 -16.02 -22.92 -1.74
CA ARG A 125 -15.63 -22.65 -0.35
C ARG A 125 -15.70 -21.16 -0.03
N GLY A 126 -15.35 -20.29 -0.97
CA GLY A 126 -15.45 -18.84 -0.83
C GLY A 126 -16.89 -18.38 -0.62
N GLN A 127 -17.82 -18.93 -1.41
CA GLN A 127 -19.26 -18.69 -1.26
C GLN A 127 -19.78 -19.21 0.09
N GLN A 128 -19.48 -20.46 0.43
CA GLN A 128 -19.92 -21.08 1.68
C GLN A 128 -19.38 -20.34 2.91
N LEU A 129 -18.12 -19.88 2.86
CA LEU A 129 -17.51 -19.08 3.93
C LEU A 129 -18.25 -17.75 4.11
N TYR A 130 -18.57 -17.08 3.01
CA TYR A 130 -19.27 -15.80 3.04
C TYR A 130 -20.66 -15.92 3.67
N GLU A 131 -21.45 -16.91 3.25
CA GLU A 131 -22.79 -17.14 3.79
C GLU A 131 -22.76 -17.46 5.30
N LEU A 132 -21.81 -18.27 5.74
CA LEU A 132 -21.66 -18.63 7.15
C LEU A 132 -21.19 -17.43 8.00
N CYS A 133 -20.26 -16.61 7.50
CA CYS A 133 -19.84 -15.39 8.17
C CYS A 133 -20.98 -14.37 8.30
N GLN A 134 -21.74 -14.12 7.22
CA GLN A 134 -22.84 -13.16 7.25
C GLN A 134 -23.98 -13.63 8.14
N SER A 135 -24.40 -14.88 8.04
CA SER A 135 -25.45 -15.43 8.92
C SER A 135 -25.06 -15.38 10.41
N PHE A 136 -23.77 -15.61 10.72
CA PHE A 136 -23.27 -15.43 12.08
C PHE A 136 -23.31 -13.97 12.52
N ALA A 137 -22.81 -13.05 11.69
CA ALA A 137 -22.78 -11.62 11.99
C ALA A 137 -24.20 -11.05 12.18
N ASP A 138 -25.15 -11.45 11.33
CA ASP A 138 -26.56 -11.06 11.43
C ASP A 138 -27.22 -11.64 12.68
N MET A 139 -26.93 -12.89 13.03
CA MET A 139 -27.39 -13.49 14.28
C MET A 139 -26.87 -12.73 15.51
N ILE A 140 -25.58 -12.35 15.52
CA ILE A 140 -25.00 -11.54 16.62
C ILE A 140 -25.67 -10.16 16.70
N ARG A 141 -25.95 -9.51 15.55
CA ARG A 141 -26.68 -8.23 15.50
C ARG A 141 -28.12 -8.35 15.99
N ALA A 142 -28.80 -9.44 15.62
CA ALA A 142 -30.19 -9.71 16.00
C ALA A 142 -30.34 -10.28 17.43
N GLN A 143 -29.24 -10.69 18.07
CA GLN A 143 -29.21 -11.32 19.39
C GLN A 143 -30.11 -12.57 19.49
N THR A 144 -30.22 -13.33 18.41
CA THR A 144 -31.16 -14.45 18.33
C THR A 144 -30.50 -15.77 18.73
N SER A 145 -30.65 -16.17 20.00
CA SER A 145 -30.10 -17.43 20.53
C SER A 145 -30.64 -18.68 19.81
N SER A 146 -31.89 -18.68 19.36
CA SER A 146 -32.49 -19.81 18.64
C SER A 146 -31.89 -20.05 17.25
N ALA A 147 -31.27 -19.03 16.64
CA ALA A 147 -30.58 -19.17 15.35
C ALA A 147 -29.15 -19.74 15.49
N LEU A 148 -28.60 -19.75 16.71
CA LEU A 148 -27.24 -20.24 16.97
C LEU A 148 -27.13 -21.74 16.74
N THR A 149 -28.08 -22.53 17.22
CA THR A 149 -28.04 -23.99 17.08
C THR A 149 -28.06 -24.42 15.61
N SER A 150 -28.94 -23.81 14.80
CA SER A 150 -29.02 -24.13 13.36
C SER A 150 -27.80 -23.62 12.58
N TRP A 151 -27.21 -22.51 13.01
CA TRP A 151 -25.94 -22.04 12.44
C TRP A 151 -24.79 -22.98 12.76
N LEU A 152 -24.67 -23.43 14.03
CA LEU A 152 -23.62 -24.35 14.46
C LEU A 152 -23.69 -25.66 13.67
N GLU A 153 -24.88 -26.21 13.45
CA GLU A 153 -25.07 -27.41 12.63
C GLU A 153 -24.55 -27.22 11.20
N LYS A 154 -24.90 -26.10 10.55
CA LYS A 154 -24.40 -25.77 9.20
C LYS A 154 -22.89 -25.57 9.17
N ALA A 155 -22.34 -24.91 10.18
CA ALA A 155 -20.90 -24.65 10.29
C ALA A 155 -20.10 -25.95 10.50
N THR A 156 -20.61 -26.89 11.31
CA THR A 156 -19.96 -28.20 11.53
C THR A 156 -19.96 -29.10 10.30
N HIS A 157 -20.94 -28.94 9.40
CA HIS A 157 -21.01 -29.67 8.12
C HIS A 157 -20.31 -28.95 6.97
N SER A 158 -19.69 -27.80 7.22
CA SER A 158 -18.94 -27.07 6.19
C SER A 158 -17.63 -27.80 5.85
N ASN A 159 -17.16 -27.64 4.61
CA ASN A 159 -15.84 -28.15 4.20
C ASN A 159 -14.68 -27.22 4.64
N ILE A 160 -14.93 -26.32 5.59
CA ILE A 160 -14.01 -25.29 6.04
C ILE A 160 -13.52 -25.66 7.45
N LYS A 161 -12.43 -26.43 7.51
CA LYS A 161 -11.91 -27.00 8.77
C LYS A 161 -11.74 -25.99 9.93
N PRO A 162 -11.22 -24.77 9.71
CA PRO A 162 -11.17 -23.75 10.78
C PRO A 162 -12.55 -23.39 11.35
N LEU A 163 -13.57 -23.33 10.50
CA LEU A 163 -14.94 -22.98 10.89
C LEU A 163 -15.63 -24.15 11.61
N VAL A 164 -15.39 -25.38 11.16
CA VAL A 164 -15.84 -26.59 11.85
C VAL A 164 -15.28 -26.64 13.28
N ASN A 165 -13.97 -26.45 13.44
CA ASN A 165 -13.33 -26.44 14.76
C ASN A 165 -13.90 -25.35 15.66
N PHE A 166 -14.14 -24.16 15.11
CA PHE A 166 -14.75 -23.05 15.84
C PHE A 166 -16.17 -23.38 16.29
N ALA A 167 -17.00 -23.92 15.40
CA ALA A 167 -18.37 -24.32 15.74
C ALA A 167 -18.38 -25.44 16.80
N GLN A 168 -17.48 -26.41 16.72
CA GLN A 168 -17.34 -27.47 17.72
C GLN A 168 -16.92 -26.91 19.09
N SER A 169 -15.99 -25.96 19.13
CA SER A 169 -15.61 -25.28 20.38
C SER A 169 -16.81 -24.53 20.99
N ILE A 170 -17.60 -23.81 20.18
CA ILE A 170 -18.81 -23.14 20.68
C ILE A 170 -19.85 -24.16 21.17
N GLN A 171 -20.02 -25.30 20.49
CA GLN A 171 -20.95 -26.35 20.92
C GLN A 171 -20.54 -26.94 22.28
N GLN A 172 -19.24 -27.15 22.51
CA GLN A 172 -18.71 -27.64 23.78
C GLN A 172 -18.92 -26.62 24.91
N ASP A 173 -18.77 -25.33 24.60
CA ASP A 173 -18.89 -24.23 25.54
C ASP A 173 -20.29 -23.55 25.53
N LEU A 174 -21.32 -24.21 25.01
CA LEU A 174 -22.67 -23.63 24.83
C LEU A 174 -23.25 -23.03 26.12
N ALA A 175 -23.00 -23.65 27.27
CA ALA A 175 -23.43 -23.14 28.58
C ALA A 175 -22.71 -21.84 28.96
N ALA A 176 -21.42 -21.72 28.64
CA ALA A 176 -20.63 -20.51 28.88
C ALA A 176 -20.96 -19.40 27.88
N VAL A 177 -21.18 -19.73 26.61
CA VAL A 177 -21.57 -18.77 25.57
C VAL A 177 -22.99 -18.24 25.81
N ALA A 178 -23.95 -19.09 26.19
CA ALA A 178 -25.29 -18.67 26.56
C ALA A 178 -25.27 -17.74 27.79
N ALA A 179 -24.43 -18.02 28.78
CA ALA A 179 -24.22 -17.13 29.92
C ALA A 179 -23.63 -15.78 29.50
N SER A 180 -22.67 -15.76 28.56
CA SER A 180 -22.04 -14.53 28.05
C SER A 180 -22.98 -13.63 27.23
N LEU A 181 -23.95 -14.23 26.52
CA LEU A 181 -24.98 -13.50 25.78
C LEU A 181 -26.07 -12.94 26.70
N THR A 182 -26.22 -13.50 27.91
CA THR A 182 -27.23 -13.09 28.89
C THR A 182 -26.69 -12.06 29.90
N PHE A 183 -25.39 -12.09 30.22
CA PHE A 183 -24.76 -11.16 31.16
C PHE A 183 -23.81 -10.18 30.47
N ARG A 184 -24.09 -8.88 30.62
CA ARG A 184 -23.36 -7.76 30.00
C ARG A 184 -22.00 -7.45 30.68
N TRP A 185 -21.31 -8.43 31.27
CA TRP A 185 -20.01 -8.20 31.90
C TRP A 185 -19.00 -9.30 31.59
N SER A 186 -17.90 -8.90 30.95
CA SER A 186 -16.73 -9.71 30.66
C SER A 186 -15.77 -9.60 31.85
N ASN A 187 -15.62 -10.65 32.64
CA ASN A 187 -14.53 -10.77 33.61
C ASN A 187 -13.36 -11.52 32.95
N GLY A 188 -12.40 -10.77 32.40
CA GLY A 188 -11.05 -11.27 32.16
C GLY A 188 -10.13 -10.79 33.29
N PRO A 189 -9.15 -11.60 33.76
CA PRO A 189 -8.17 -11.18 34.76
C PRO A 189 -7.21 -10.10 34.26
#